data_AF-A0A0S3JPW7-F1
#
_entry.id   AF-A0A0S3JPW7-F1
#
_cell.length_a   1.000
_cell.length_b   1.000
_cell.length_c   1.000
_cell.angle_alpha   90.00
_cell.angle_beta   90.00
_cell.angle_gamma   90.00
#
_symmetry.space_group_name_H-M   'P 1'
#
loop_
_entity.id
_entity.type
_entity.pdbx_description
1 polymer ?
#
loop_
_entity_poly.entity_id
_entity_poly.type
_entity_poly.pdbx_seq_one_letter_code
_entity_poly.pdbx_strand_id
1 'polypeptide(L)'
;MKKRSDTKEQFKRRVSGQQEKDTPGVQQEGAYWLLGSNATQAGSLHCDLWRGRAIDLALHDAIGVYPVTGWWKTHPGQKRFNDKGRYALVVSISAPGHNVDMHAEISAIVAAKIASMVTS
;
A
#
# COMPACT_ATOMS: atom_id res chain seq x y z
N MET A 1 0.61 3.44 -1.77
CA MET A 1 1.35 3.88 -0.56
C MET A 1 1.22 5.40 -0.40
N LYS A 2 1.37 5.92 0.82
CA LYS A 2 1.53 7.37 1.07
C LYS A 2 2.82 7.82 0.39
N LYS A 3 2.78 8.93 -0.36
CA LYS A 3 4.00 9.53 -0.92
C LYS A 3 4.77 10.23 0.18
N ARG A 4 6.08 10.44 0.01
CA ARG A 4 6.89 11.13 1.04
C ARG A 4 6.38 12.53 1.36
N SER A 5 5.86 13.23 0.35
CA SER A 5 5.33 14.59 0.47
C SER A 5 3.85 14.65 0.88
N ASP A 6 3.15 13.51 0.96
CA ASP A 6 1.73 13.50 1.32
C ASP A 6 1.56 13.55 2.86
N THR A 7 0.67 14.43 3.32
CA THR A 7 0.09 14.26 4.66
C THR A 7 -0.85 13.06 4.70
N LYS A 8 -1.18 12.56 5.89
CA LYS A 8 -2.10 11.42 6.05
C LYS A 8 -3.50 11.74 5.50
N GLU A 9 -3.94 12.98 5.63
CA GLU A 9 -5.23 13.49 5.15
C GLU A 9 -5.25 13.59 3.62
N GLN A 10 -4.16 14.07 3.02
CA GLN A 10 -3.99 14.09 1.56
C GLN A 10 -4.00 12.66 1.00
N PHE A 11 -3.30 11.74 1.66
CA PHE A 11 -3.30 10.33 1.28
C PHE A 11 -4.68 9.69 1.34
N LYS A 12 -5.43 9.91 2.42
CA LYS A 12 -6.81 9.42 2.57
C LYS A 12 -7.72 9.97 1.47
N ARG A 13 -7.67 11.28 1.19
CA ARG A 13 -8.46 11.92 0.12
C ARG A 13 -8.18 11.29 -1.24
N ARG A 14 -6.90 11.10 -1.58
CA ARG A 14 -6.48 10.45 -2.82
C ARG A 14 -6.99 9.01 -2.93
N VAL A 15 -6.85 8.22 -1.88
CA VAL A 15 -7.33 6.81 -1.84
C VAL A 15 -8.85 6.71 -1.95
N SER A 16 -9.59 7.63 -1.32
CA SER A 16 -11.06 7.65 -1.36
C SER A 16 -11.66 8.07 -2.70
N GLY A 17 -10.85 8.49 -3.67
CA GLY A 17 -11.34 9.02 -4.95
C GLY A 17 -11.95 10.42 -4.88
N GLN A 18 -11.89 11.09 -3.72
CA GLN A 18 -12.33 12.49 -3.52
C GLN A 18 -11.30 13.52 -4.00
N GLN A 19 -10.39 13.13 -4.89
CA GLN A 19 -9.35 14.04 -5.36
C GLN A 19 -9.93 14.96 -6.45
N GLU A 20 -9.98 16.27 -6.18
CA GLU A 20 -10.28 17.28 -7.20
C GLU A 20 -9.22 17.23 -8.31
N LYS A 21 -9.66 17.32 -9.56
CA LYS A 21 -8.82 17.14 -10.77
C LYS A 21 -7.67 18.15 -10.92
N ASP A 22 -7.61 19.19 -10.09
CA ASP A 22 -6.66 20.31 -10.21
C ASP A 22 -5.50 20.30 -9.21
N THR A 23 -5.11 19.13 -8.68
CA THR A 23 -3.87 19.07 -7.88
C THR A 23 -2.66 18.98 -8.82
N PRO A 24 -1.71 19.93 -8.81
CA PRO A 24 -0.53 19.87 -9.66
C PRO A 24 0.24 18.57 -9.43
N GLY A 25 0.71 17.97 -10.53
CA GLY A 25 1.40 16.69 -10.54
C GLY A 25 2.60 16.71 -9.60
N VAL A 26 2.49 15.99 -8.48
CA VAL A 26 3.58 15.82 -7.52
C VAL A 26 4.74 15.10 -8.21
N GLN A 27 5.93 15.66 -8.03
CA GLN A 27 7.23 15.24 -8.56
C GLN A 27 7.42 13.71 -8.60
N GLN A 28 8.15 13.28 -9.62
CA GLN A 28 8.30 11.92 -10.12
C GLN A 28 8.96 10.98 -9.09
N GLU A 29 8.18 10.47 -8.14
CA GLU A 29 8.56 9.41 -7.20
C GLU A 29 8.84 8.06 -7.91
N GLY A 30 8.49 7.98 -9.20
CA GLY A 30 8.64 6.78 -10.04
C GLY A 30 10.07 6.25 -10.13
N ALA A 31 11.10 7.05 -9.84
CA ALA A 31 12.49 6.59 -9.91
C ALA A 31 12.83 5.45 -8.93
N TYR A 32 12.07 5.30 -7.84
CA TYR A 32 12.32 4.24 -6.85
C TYR A 32 11.42 3.00 -7.04
N TRP A 33 10.33 3.11 -7.80
CA TRP A 33 9.39 2.03 -8.08
C TRP A 33 9.73 1.38 -9.41
N LEU A 34 10.09 0.09 -9.38
CA LEU A 34 10.68 -0.59 -10.53
C LEU A 34 9.63 -1.07 -11.54
N LEU A 35 8.43 -1.44 -11.09
CA LEU A 35 7.35 -1.89 -11.98
C LEU A 35 6.34 -0.76 -12.24
N GLY A 36 6.15 0.13 -11.26
CA GLY A 36 5.36 1.35 -11.42
C GLY A 36 3.87 1.11 -11.68
N SER A 37 3.20 2.06 -12.32
CA SER A 37 1.74 1.99 -12.55
C SER A 37 1.32 0.80 -13.42
N ASN A 38 2.21 0.27 -14.25
CA ASN A 38 1.95 -0.84 -15.17
C ASN A 38 2.06 -2.21 -14.49
N ALA A 39 2.63 -2.28 -13.28
CA ALA A 39 2.73 -3.49 -12.46
C ALA A 39 1.37 -4.05 -11.99
N THR A 40 0.31 -3.28 -12.20
CA THR A 40 -1.06 -3.54 -11.75
C THR A 40 -1.90 -4.41 -12.69
N GLN A 41 -1.34 -4.86 -13.83
CA GLN A 41 -2.17 -5.22 -14.99
C GLN A 41 -2.45 -6.72 -15.19
N ALA A 42 -2.04 -7.61 -14.28
CA ALA A 42 -2.33 -9.04 -14.38
C ALA A 42 -3.41 -9.49 -13.36
N GLY A 43 -4.67 -9.13 -13.63
CA GLY A 43 -5.81 -9.64 -12.86
C GLY A 43 -5.94 -9.05 -11.45
N SER A 44 -6.05 -9.90 -10.43
CA SER A 44 -6.26 -9.50 -9.03
C SER A 44 -4.96 -9.27 -8.25
N LEU A 45 -3.80 -9.50 -8.86
CA LEU A 45 -2.51 -9.32 -8.22
C LEU A 45 -2.01 -7.89 -8.46
N HIS A 46 -1.76 -7.18 -7.37
CA HIS A 46 -1.02 -5.91 -7.39
C HIS A 46 0.34 -6.13 -6.73
N CYS A 47 1.40 -5.99 -7.52
CA CYS A 47 2.78 -6.18 -7.09
C CYS A 47 3.59 -4.98 -7.58
N ASP A 48 4.43 -4.41 -6.73
CA ASP A 48 5.45 -3.45 -7.14
C ASP A 48 6.70 -3.67 -6.29
N LEU A 49 7.86 -3.25 -6.81
CA LEU A 49 9.14 -3.37 -6.12
C LEU A 49 9.71 -1.97 -5.93
N TRP A 50 10.01 -1.62 -4.69
CA TRP A 50 10.67 -0.37 -4.33
C TRP A 50 12.13 -0.62 -3.98
N ARG A 51 13.05 0.25 -4.45
CA ARG A 51 14.47 0.19 -4.10
C ARG A 51 15.02 1.59 -3.87
N GLY A 52 15.62 1.84 -2.71
CA GLY A 52 16.19 3.13 -2.33
C GLY A 52 16.75 3.12 -0.91
N ARG A 53 17.04 4.30 -0.35
CA ARG A 53 17.62 4.43 1.00
C ARG A 53 16.58 4.12 2.08
N ALA A 54 16.99 3.54 3.20
CA ALA A 54 16.05 3.20 4.28
C ALA A 54 15.26 4.42 4.80
N ILE A 55 15.91 5.59 4.94
CA ILE A 55 15.26 6.84 5.36
C ILE A 55 14.16 7.30 4.39
N ASP A 56 14.37 7.06 3.10
CA ASP A 56 13.43 7.38 2.05
C ASP A 56 12.22 6.43 2.09
N LEU A 57 12.44 5.14 2.39
CA LEU A 57 11.37 4.16 2.58
C LEU A 57 10.53 4.47 3.83
N ALA A 58 11.18 4.88 4.92
CA ALA A 58 10.54 5.14 6.21
C ALA A 58 9.50 6.28 6.15
N LEU A 59 9.65 7.22 5.22
CA LEU A 59 8.69 8.31 4.99
C LEU A 59 7.37 7.82 4.35
N HIS A 60 7.37 6.61 3.78
CA HIS A 60 6.19 5.94 3.25
C HIS A 60 5.45 5.14 4.34
N ASP A 61 5.06 5.81 5.42
CA ASP A 61 4.54 5.23 6.66
C ASP A 61 3.10 4.66 6.60
N ALA A 62 2.44 4.65 5.43
CA ALA A 62 1.08 4.16 5.29
C ALA A 62 0.81 3.45 3.95
N ILE A 63 0.13 2.30 4.05
CA ILE A 63 -0.39 1.52 2.93
C ILE A 63 -1.92 1.50 3.03
N GLY A 64 -2.59 1.79 1.92
CA GLY A 64 -4.04 1.76 1.81
C GLY A 64 -4.47 0.58 0.97
N VAL A 65 -5.32 -0.29 1.52
CA VAL A 65 -5.97 -1.39 0.80
C VAL A 65 -7.45 -1.07 0.71
N TYR A 66 -7.97 -1.01 -0.51
CA TYR A 66 -9.35 -0.59 -0.77
C TYR A 66 -9.85 -1.25 -2.05
N PRO A 67 -11.17 -1.51 -2.15
CA PRO A 67 -11.75 -2.01 -3.39
C PRO A 67 -11.72 -0.93 -4.46
N VAL A 68 -11.30 -1.31 -5.67
CA VAL A 68 -11.42 -0.47 -6.87
C VAL A 68 -12.59 -0.95 -7.72
N THR A 69 -13.20 -0.04 -8.49
CA THR A 69 -14.24 -0.41 -9.46
C THR A 69 -13.62 -1.30 -10.54
N GLY A 70 -14.16 -2.50 -10.69
CA GLY A 70 -13.72 -3.49 -11.69
C GLY A 70 -14.89 -4.34 -12.18
N TRP A 71 -14.60 -5.31 -13.07
CA TRP A 71 -15.60 -6.13 -13.77
C TRP A 71 -16.64 -6.80 -12.83
N TRP A 72 -16.25 -7.13 -11.60
CA TRP A 72 -17.12 -7.75 -10.59
C TRP A 72 -18.34 -6.88 -10.23
N LYS A 73 -18.20 -5.55 -10.25
CA LYS A 73 -19.26 -4.58 -9.92
C LYS A 73 -20.11 -4.22 -11.13
N THR A 74 -19.56 -4.33 -12.34
CA THR A 74 -20.20 -3.90 -13.60
C THR A 74 -20.85 -5.03 -14.39
N HIS A 75 -20.94 -6.24 -13.82
CA HIS A 75 -21.70 -7.36 -14.38
C HIS A 75 -22.96 -7.67 -13.54
N PRO A 76 -24.10 -7.00 -13.82
CA PRO A 76 -25.35 -7.16 -13.05
C PRO A 76 -25.88 -8.59 -13.03
N GLY A 77 -25.60 -9.38 -14.08
CA GLY A 77 -26.11 -10.73 -14.27
C GLY A 77 -25.68 -11.74 -13.19
N GLN A 78 -24.58 -11.50 -12.48
CA GLN A 78 -24.12 -12.40 -11.41
C GLN A 78 -24.55 -11.98 -9.99
N LYS A 79 -25.14 -10.79 -9.80
CA LYS A 79 -25.57 -10.26 -8.49
C LYS A 79 -24.51 -10.31 -7.37
N ARG A 80 -23.23 -10.33 -7.73
CA ARG A 80 -22.09 -10.46 -6.79
C ARG A 80 -21.68 -9.16 -6.11
N PHE A 81 -22.42 -8.07 -6.29
CA PHE A 81 -22.07 -6.76 -5.75
C PHE A 81 -22.01 -6.71 -4.21
N ASN A 82 -22.65 -7.65 -3.53
CA ASN A 82 -22.62 -7.80 -2.07
C ASN A 82 -21.65 -8.89 -1.59
N ASP A 83 -20.89 -9.53 -2.48
CA ASP A 83 -20.01 -10.62 -2.11
C ASP A 83 -18.78 -10.09 -1.34
N LYS A 84 -18.35 -10.88 -0.35
CA LYS A 84 -17.11 -10.59 0.40
C LYS A 84 -15.90 -11.08 -0.41
N GLY A 85 -15.03 -10.16 -0.79
CA GLY A 85 -13.71 -10.49 -1.36
C GLY A 85 -12.68 -10.73 -0.27
N ARG A 86 -12.01 -11.89 -0.30
CA ARG A 86 -10.81 -12.12 0.53
C ARG A 86 -9.62 -11.44 -0.11
N TYR A 87 -8.79 -10.78 0.70
CA TYR A 87 -7.55 -10.17 0.24
C TYR A 87 -6.42 -10.50 1.22
N ALA A 88 -5.18 -10.40 0.73
CA ALA A 88 -3.99 -10.47 1.55
C ALA A 88 -3.04 -9.35 1.12
N LEU A 89 -2.33 -8.78 2.08
CA LEU A 89 -1.23 -7.85 1.84
C LEU A 89 0.05 -8.54 2.31
N VAL A 90 1.01 -8.70 1.41
CA VAL A 90 2.34 -9.23 1.71
C VAL A 90 3.35 -8.12 1.47
N VAL A 91 4.19 -7.86 2.47
CA VAL A 91 5.26 -6.86 2.39
C VAL A 91 6.56 -7.55 2.80
N SER A 92 7.57 -7.42 1.95
CA SER A 92 8.91 -7.93 2.22
C SER A 92 9.90 -6.76 2.24
N ILE A 93 10.71 -6.68 3.29
CA ILE A 93 11.75 -5.65 3.44
C ILE A 93 13.10 -6.37 3.46
N SER A 94 14.05 -5.86 2.68
CA SER A 94 15.42 -6.38 2.63
C SER A 94 16.40 -5.21 2.63
N ALA A 95 17.47 -5.35 3.42
CA ALA A 95 18.56 -4.38 3.52
C ALA A 95 19.89 -5.10 3.28
N PRO A 96 20.28 -5.35 2.00
CA PRO A 96 21.51 -6.05 1.69
C PRO A 96 22.74 -5.36 2.29
N GLY A 97 23.72 -6.14 2.74
CA GLY A 97 24.98 -5.63 3.28
C GLY A 97 24.89 -5.07 4.71
N HIS A 98 23.73 -5.15 5.36
CA HIS A 98 23.55 -4.76 6.76
C HIS A 98 23.26 -6.00 7.60
N ASN A 99 24.05 -6.22 8.65
CA ASN A 99 23.85 -7.33 9.58
C ASN A 99 22.87 -6.94 10.69
N VAL A 100 21.59 -6.83 10.34
CA VAL A 100 20.50 -6.49 11.26
C VAL A 100 19.46 -7.60 11.22
N ASP A 101 19.07 -8.13 12.38
CA ASP A 101 17.96 -9.07 12.48
C ASP A 101 16.62 -8.33 12.49
N MET A 102 16.23 -7.85 11.31
CA MET A 102 14.95 -7.15 11.13
C MET A 102 13.76 -8.03 11.49
N HIS A 103 13.87 -9.35 11.32
CA HIS A 103 12.74 -10.25 11.57
C HIS A 103 12.40 -10.30 13.05
N ALA A 104 13.40 -10.51 13.91
CA ALA A 104 13.19 -10.55 15.36
C ALA A 104 12.64 -9.23 15.89
N GLU A 105 13.25 -8.10 15.48
CA GLU A 105 12.83 -6.76 15.91
C GLU A 105 11.39 -6.43 15.48
N ILE A 106 11.07 -6.63 14.19
CA ILE A 106 9.72 -6.36 13.66
C ILE A 106 8.69 -7.27 14.32
N SER A 107 9.00 -8.56 14.49
CA SER A 107 8.09 -9.53 15.12
C SER A 107 7.75 -9.12 16.55
N ALA A 108 8.73 -8.69 17.35
CA ALA A 108 8.51 -8.21 18.71
C ALA A 108 7.59 -6.98 18.74
N ILE A 109 7.83 -6.00 17.86
CA ILE A 109 7.01 -4.77 17.76
C ILE A 109 5.57 -5.10 17.34
N VAL A 110 5.39 -5.99 16.37
CA VAL A 110 4.07 -6.42 15.88
C VAL A 110 3.32 -7.16 16.99
N ALA A 111 3.95 -8.10 17.67
CA ALA A 111 3.33 -8.84 18.77
C ALA A 111 2.87 -7.90 19.90
N ALA A 112 3.70 -6.94 20.30
CA ALA A 112 3.34 -5.93 21.29
C ALA A 112 2.15 -5.06 20.85
N LYS A 113 2.10 -4.65 19.57
CA LYS A 113 0.97 -3.88 19.01
C LYS A 113 -0.32 -4.69 18.96
N ILE A 114 -0.26 -5.97 18.63
CA ILE A 114 -1.44 -6.84 18.62
C ILE A 114 -1.97 -7.00 20.06
N ALA A 115 -1.08 -7.24 21.03
CA ALA A 115 -1.47 -7.39 22.43
C ALA A 115 -2.17 -6.13 22.99
N SER A 116 -1.69 -4.93 22.65
CA SER A 116 -2.32 -3.69 23.12
C SER A 116 -3.70 -3.43 22.50
N MET A 117 -3.94 -3.87 21.26
CA MET A 117 -5.24 -3.74 20.59
C MET A 117 -6.32 -4.68 21.14
N VAL A 118 -5.95 -5.85 21.68
CA VAL A 118 -6.91 -6.82 22.24
C VAL A 118 -7.37 -6.45 23.65
N THR A 119 -6.62 -5.61 24.35
CA THR A 119 -6.92 -5.20 25.74
C THR A 119 -7.81 -3.95 25.81
N SER A 120 -8.16 -3.34 24.66
CA SER A 120 -8.96 -2.11 24.56
C SER A 120 -10.38 -2.34 24.04
#